data_AF-A0A4R6TTK4-F1
#
_entry.id   AF-A0A4R6TTK4-F1
#
_cell.length_a   1.000
_cell.length_b   1.000
_cell.length_c   1.000
_cell.angle_alpha   90.00
_cell.angle_beta   90.00
_cell.angle_gamma   90.00
#
_symmetry.space_group_name_H-M   'P 1'
#
loop_
_entity.id
_entity.type
_entity.pdbx_description
1 polymer ?
#
loop_
_entity_poly.entity_id
_entity_poly.type
_entity_poly.pdbx_seq_one_letter_code
_entity_poly.pdbx_strand_id
1 'polypeptide(L)'
;MKIKLNISDERYDEIKFALEERGIQIDDSADLVISETNSFKDHLTVREKETNARILLSIEDIICIESFGHVVEVQTHEARYQATDRLYRIVGLLDPSKFLRISNSVVIAKNKVKRITPTLSSKFILTMSNGKKVDVTRSYYYIFKDYFGI
;
A
#
# COMPACT_ATOMS: atom_id res chain seq x y z
N MET A 1 14.31 5.08 -21.14
CA MET A 1 13.68 4.32 -20.02
C MET A 1 12.39 5.02 -19.65
N LYS A 2 11.33 4.29 -19.33
CA LYS A 2 10.07 4.86 -18.85
C LYS A 2 9.91 4.60 -17.36
N ILE A 3 9.46 5.61 -16.61
CA ILE A 3 9.22 5.50 -15.17
C ILE A 3 7.95 6.28 -14.80
N LYS A 4 7.32 5.87 -13.71
CA LYS A 4 6.29 6.64 -13.03
C LYS A 4 6.91 7.45 -11.90
N LEU A 5 6.50 8.70 -11.78
CA LEU A 5 6.98 9.60 -10.73
C LEU A 5 5.91 9.70 -9.63
N ASN A 6 6.25 9.29 -8.41
CA ASN A 6 5.36 9.36 -7.23
C ASN A 6 6.06 10.14 -6.11
N ILE A 7 6.13 11.46 -6.28
CA ILE A 7 6.80 12.41 -5.37
C ILE A 7 5.84 13.56 -5.04
N SER A 8 6.20 14.43 -4.09
CA SER A 8 5.39 15.59 -3.75
C SER A 8 5.19 16.55 -4.93
N ASP A 9 4.03 17.23 -4.98
CA ASP A 9 3.73 18.24 -6.01
C ASP A 9 4.77 19.37 -6.01
N GLU A 10 5.32 19.70 -4.85
CA GLU A 10 6.36 20.74 -4.65
C GLU A 10 7.65 20.43 -5.42
N ARG A 11 7.99 19.16 -5.59
CA ARG A 11 9.22 18.70 -6.26
C ARG A 11 8.97 18.06 -7.62
N TYR A 12 7.71 17.96 -8.04
CA TYR A 12 7.30 17.25 -9.25
C TYR A 12 8.00 17.78 -10.51
N ASP A 13 7.83 19.08 -10.78
CA ASP A 13 8.34 19.69 -12.01
C ASP A 13 9.88 19.72 -12.06
N GLU A 14 10.53 20.01 -10.93
CA GLU A 14 12.00 20.00 -10.82
C GLU A 14 12.59 18.63 -11.16
N ILE A 15 12.06 17.57 -10.52
CA ILE A 15 12.56 16.22 -10.70
C ILE A 15 12.19 15.66 -12.07
N LYS A 16 10.96 15.94 -12.56
CA LYS A 16 10.55 15.59 -13.92
C LYS A 16 11.52 16.17 -14.94
N PHE A 17 11.80 17.46 -14.86
CA PHE A 17 12.72 18.14 -15.77
C PHE A 17 14.12 17.51 -15.73
N ALA A 18 14.67 17.29 -14.54
CA ALA A 18 15.99 16.68 -14.36
C ALA A 18 16.11 15.24 -14.91
N LEU A 19 15.00 14.50 -14.93
CA LEU A 19 14.91 13.14 -15.49
C LEU A 19 14.76 13.18 -17.01
N GLU A 20 13.92 14.08 -17.54
CA GLU A 20 13.71 14.27 -18.97
C GLU A 20 14.99 14.75 -19.68
N GLU A 21 15.78 15.65 -19.06
CA GLU A 21 17.09 16.07 -19.58
C GLU A 21 18.08 14.91 -19.72
N ARG A 22 17.90 13.84 -18.95
CA ARG A 22 18.70 12.60 -19.02
C ARG A 22 18.06 11.52 -19.89
N GLY A 23 17.02 11.83 -20.66
CA GLY A 23 16.35 10.92 -21.57
C GLY A 23 15.44 9.88 -20.90
N ILE A 24 15.02 10.14 -19.66
CA ILE A 24 14.04 9.33 -18.95
C ILE A 24 12.65 9.91 -19.20
N GLN A 25 11.72 9.07 -19.67
CA GLN A 25 10.34 9.47 -19.94
C GLN A 25 9.46 9.21 -18.72
N ILE A 26 8.69 10.22 -18.31
CA ILE A 26 7.67 10.06 -17.26
C ILE A 26 6.38 9.54 -17.90
N ASP A 27 5.92 8.38 -17.45
CA ASP A 27 4.75 7.68 -17.98
C ASP A 27 4.03 6.97 -16.82
N ASP A 28 2.78 7.34 -16.56
CA ASP A 28 1.97 6.76 -15.48
C ASP A 28 1.70 5.26 -15.63
N SER A 29 1.94 4.71 -16.82
CA SER A 29 1.80 3.28 -17.14
C SER A 29 3.10 2.48 -17.01
N ALA A 30 4.23 3.11 -16.63
CA ALA A 30 5.51 2.43 -16.52
C ALA A 30 5.61 1.46 -15.32
N ASP A 31 6.39 0.39 -15.49
CA ASP A 31 6.62 -0.63 -14.45
C ASP A 31 7.54 -0.16 -13.31
N LEU A 32 8.43 0.80 -13.59
CA LEU A 32 9.41 1.33 -12.63
C LEU A 32 8.89 2.63 -12.02
N VAL A 33 9.03 2.78 -10.69
CA VAL A 33 8.57 3.97 -9.96
C VAL A 33 9.75 4.65 -9.26
N ILE A 34 9.87 5.97 -9.42
CA ILE A 34 10.71 6.83 -8.57
C ILE A 34 9.81 7.48 -7.52
N SER A 35 10.20 7.38 -6.26
CA SER A 35 9.47 7.96 -5.12
C SER A 35 10.41 8.63 -4.14
N GLU A 36 9.89 9.61 -3.41
CA GLU A 36 10.62 10.27 -2.34
C GLU A 36 10.67 9.38 -1.10
N THR A 37 11.83 9.28 -0.48
CA THR A 37 12.01 8.51 0.76
C THR A 37 11.45 9.23 1.99
N ASN A 38 11.30 10.57 1.92
CA ASN A 38 10.82 11.43 3.01
C ASN A 38 9.33 11.85 2.91
N SER A 39 8.56 11.31 1.97
CA SER A 39 7.15 11.70 1.76
C SER A 39 6.13 10.72 2.36
N PHE A 40 6.59 9.64 3.00
CA PHE A 40 5.67 8.71 3.67
C PHE A 40 5.17 9.32 4.97
N LYS A 41 3.89 9.12 5.26
CA LYS A 41 3.29 9.70 6.47
C LYS A 41 3.53 8.80 7.67
N ASP A 42 3.77 9.40 8.83
CA ASP A 42 3.77 8.68 10.11
C ASP A 42 2.35 8.39 10.59
N HIS A 43 1.39 9.18 10.12
CA HIS A 43 -0.02 9.06 10.50
C HIS A 43 -0.97 9.13 9.30
N LEU A 44 -2.06 8.37 9.38
CA LEU A 44 -3.17 8.38 8.44
C LEU A 44 -4.42 8.93 9.14
N THR A 45 -5.07 9.92 8.53
CA THR A 45 -6.37 10.40 9.01
C THR A 45 -7.45 9.39 8.65
N VAL A 46 -8.13 8.85 9.65
CA VAL A 46 -9.21 7.87 9.50
C VAL A 46 -10.45 8.33 10.27
N ARG A 47 -11.58 7.65 10.05
CA ARG A 47 -12.83 7.85 10.79
C ARG A 47 -13.21 6.60 11.56
N GLU A 48 -13.61 6.77 12.79
CA GLU A 48 -14.22 5.70 13.57
C GLU A 48 -15.68 5.49 13.14
N LYS A 49 -16.11 4.24 12.97
CA LYS A 49 -17.42 3.95 12.37
C LYS A 49 -18.59 4.32 13.28
N GLU A 50 -18.43 4.18 14.59
CA GLU A 50 -19.51 4.36 15.57
C GLU A 50 -19.75 5.83 15.90
N THR A 51 -18.68 6.59 16.12
CA THR A 51 -18.74 8.00 16.54
C THR A 51 -18.59 8.99 15.38
N ASN A 52 -18.13 8.52 14.22
CA ASN A 52 -17.69 9.35 13.10
C ASN A 52 -16.53 10.33 13.46
N ALA A 53 -15.85 10.10 14.59
CA ALA A 53 -14.71 10.90 15.00
C ALA A 53 -13.55 10.73 14.02
N ARG A 54 -12.82 11.84 13.76
CA ARG A 54 -11.57 11.79 12.99
C ARG A 54 -10.43 11.42 13.93
N ILE A 55 -9.70 10.38 13.56
CA ILE A 55 -8.57 9.86 14.33
C ILE A 55 -7.31 10.02 13.48
N LEU A 56 -6.24 10.50 14.11
CA LEU A 56 -4.91 10.50 13.53
C LEU A 56 -4.24 9.16 13.91
N LEU A 57 -4.35 8.17 13.04
CA LEU A 57 -3.91 6.81 13.30
C LEU A 57 -2.44 6.64 12.93
N SER A 58 -1.63 6.07 13.82
CA SER A 58 -0.24 5.70 13.51
C SER A 58 -0.19 4.66 12.39
N ILE A 59 0.68 4.88 11.41
CA ILE A 59 0.89 3.91 10.31
C ILE A 59 1.46 2.60 10.86
N GLU A 60 2.22 2.63 11.95
CA GLU A 60 2.82 1.43 12.55
C GLU A 60 1.80 0.45 13.16
N ASP A 61 0.60 0.96 13.49
CA ASP A 61 -0.51 0.18 14.04
C ASP A 61 -1.34 -0.51 12.95
N ILE A 62 -1.17 -0.08 11.70
CA ILE A 62 -1.91 -0.63 10.57
C ILE A 62 -1.43 -2.06 10.30
N ILE A 63 -2.38 -2.99 10.27
CA ILE A 63 -2.15 -4.39 9.91
C ILE A 63 -2.42 -4.60 8.42
N CYS A 64 -3.58 -4.12 7.96
CA CYS A 64 -3.94 -4.15 6.55
C CYS A 64 -4.96 -3.06 6.24
N ILE A 65 -5.01 -2.69 4.96
CA ILE A 65 -5.99 -1.78 4.40
C ILE A 65 -6.72 -2.53 3.29
N GLU A 66 -8.05 -2.51 3.33
CA GLU A 66 -8.88 -3.23 2.37
C GLU A 66 -9.99 -2.34 1.80
N SER A 67 -10.18 -2.36 0.48
CA SER A 67 -11.25 -1.63 -0.18
C SER A 67 -12.42 -2.55 -0.53
N PHE A 68 -13.62 -2.14 -0.13
CA PHE A 68 -14.90 -2.76 -0.47
C PHE A 68 -15.76 -1.78 -1.26
N GLY A 69 -15.68 -1.86 -2.59
CA GLY A 69 -16.36 -0.90 -3.47
C GLY A 69 -15.89 0.53 -3.20
N HIS A 70 -16.75 1.34 -2.57
CA HIS A 70 -16.44 2.73 -2.24
C HIS A 70 -15.85 2.95 -0.84
N VAL A 71 -15.85 1.93 0.01
CA VAL A 71 -15.35 2.03 1.40
C VAL A 71 -13.93 1.50 1.44
N VAL A 72 -13.04 2.20 2.15
CA VAL A 72 -11.69 1.72 2.44
C VAL A 72 -11.57 1.55 3.95
N GLU A 73 -11.36 0.32 4.39
CA GLU A 73 -11.24 -0.05 5.78
C GLU A 73 -9.75 -0.19 6.15
N VAL A 74 -9.35 0.48 7.24
CA VAL A 74 -8.02 0.38 7.84
C VAL A 74 -8.15 -0.44 9.11
N GLN A 75 -7.39 -1.52 9.22
CA GLN A 75 -7.50 -2.42 10.36
C GLN A 75 -6.24 -2.38 11.22
N THR A 76 -6.44 -2.34 12.53
CA THR A 76 -5.41 -2.47 13.54
C THR A 76 -5.69 -3.71 14.41
N HIS A 77 -4.94 -3.87 15.50
CA HIS A 77 -5.25 -4.87 16.52
C HIS A 77 -6.48 -4.49 17.35
N GLU A 78 -6.71 -3.20 17.54
CA GLU A 78 -7.72 -2.67 18.46
C GLU A 78 -9.06 -2.48 17.78
N ALA A 79 -9.04 -1.94 16.55
CA ALA A 79 -10.26 -1.47 15.90
C ALA A 79 -10.16 -1.50 14.38
N ARG A 80 -11.28 -1.15 13.76
CA ARG A 80 -11.41 -0.92 12.32
C ARG A 80 -11.88 0.50 12.08
N TYR A 81 -11.21 1.17 11.17
CA TYR A 81 -11.50 2.55 10.82
C TYR A 81 -11.83 2.64 9.33
N GLN A 82 -12.48 3.73 8.93
CA GLN A 82 -12.67 4.06 7.52
C GLN A 82 -11.67 5.13 7.10
N ALA A 83 -10.91 4.89 6.04
CA ALA A 83 -10.05 5.91 5.48
C ALA A 83 -10.87 7.04 4.83
N THR A 84 -10.28 8.23 4.79
CA THR A 84 -10.83 9.38 4.06
C THR A 84 -10.60 9.27 2.55
N ASP A 85 -9.50 8.64 2.16
CA ASP A 85 -9.02 8.56 0.79
C ASP A 85 -9.27 7.18 0.14
N ARG A 86 -9.14 7.14 -1.20
CA ARG A 86 -9.15 5.89 -1.97
C ARG A 86 -7.85 5.11 -1.74
N LEU A 87 -7.93 3.77 -1.84
CA LEU A 87 -6.80 2.88 -1.59
C LEU A 87 -5.55 3.27 -2.39
N TYR A 88 -5.69 3.63 -3.68
CA TYR A 88 -4.55 3.98 -4.52
C TYR A 88 -3.79 5.21 -4.00
N ARG A 89 -4.48 6.20 -3.42
CA ARG A 89 -3.85 7.38 -2.82
C ARG A 89 -3.13 7.00 -1.55
N ILE A 90 -3.79 6.21 -0.70
CA ILE A 90 -3.20 5.75 0.56
C ILE A 90 -1.91 4.97 0.29
N VAL A 91 -1.90 4.07 -0.71
CA VAL A 91 -0.68 3.34 -1.11
C VAL A 91 0.49 4.28 -1.41
N GLY A 92 0.25 5.42 -2.07
CA GLY A 92 1.29 6.40 -2.35
C GLY A 92 1.86 7.10 -1.11
N LEU A 93 1.17 7.02 0.03
CA LEU A 93 1.58 7.59 1.32
C LEU A 93 2.32 6.58 2.22
N LEU A 94 2.32 5.29 1.85
CA LEU A 94 2.90 4.22 2.65
C LEU A 94 4.31 3.89 2.18
N ASP A 95 5.21 3.66 3.13
CA ASP A 95 6.56 3.18 2.84
C ASP A 95 6.50 1.78 2.17
N PRO A 96 6.93 1.65 0.90
CA PRO A 96 6.87 0.39 0.16
C PRO A 96 7.86 -0.64 0.70
N SER A 97 8.79 -0.29 1.59
CA SER A 97 9.61 -1.25 2.34
C SER A 97 8.81 -1.90 3.46
N LYS A 98 7.85 -1.19 4.08
CA LYS A 98 7.02 -1.67 5.20
C LYS A 98 5.66 -2.24 4.77
N PHE A 99 5.11 -1.77 3.65
CA PHE A 99 3.81 -2.21 3.14
C PHE A 99 3.92 -2.90 1.78
N LEU A 100 3.05 -3.88 1.55
CA LEU A 100 2.95 -4.60 0.28
C LEU A 100 1.51 -4.62 -0.21
N ARG A 101 1.29 -4.26 -1.47
CA ARG A 101 0.01 -4.50 -2.13
C ARG A 101 -0.03 -5.94 -2.63
N ILE A 102 -1.05 -6.69 -2.22
CA ILE A 102 -1.18 -8.13 -2.53
C ILE A 102 -2.42 -8.43 -3.39
N SER A 103 -3.26 -7.43 -3.61
CA SER A 103 -4.40 -7.50 -4.53
C SER A 103 -4.82 -6.10 -4.99
N ASN A 104 -5.79 -6.03 -5.89
CA ASN A 104 -6.39 -4.74 -6.27
C ASN A 104 -7.09 -4.05 -5.11
N SER A 105 -7.53 -4.80 -4.10
CA SER A 105 -8.26 -4.27 -2.95
C SER A 105 -7.51 -4.32 -1.63
N VAL A 106 -6.32 -4.93 -1.55
CA VAL A 106 -5.65 -5.20 -0.27
C VAL A 106 -4.19 -4.76 -0.28
N VAL A 107 -3.82 -4.05 0.79
CA VAL A 107 -2.45 -3.69 1.17
C VAL A 107 -2.20 -4.18 2.59
N ILE A 108 -1.04 -4.78 2.83
CA ILE A 108 -0.68 -5.35 4.14
C ILE A 108 0.60 -4.73 4.68
N ALA A 109 0.67 -4.59 6.00
CA ALA A 109 1.93 -4.35 6.70
C ALA A 109 2.71 -5.68 6.76
N LYS A 110 3.92 -5.68 6.20
CA LYS A 110 4.71 -6.91 5.99
C LYS A 110 5.16 -7.52 7.31
N ASN A 111 5.59 -6.68 8.25
CA ASN A 111 5.99 -7.09 9.60
C ASN A 111 4.81 -7.59 10.46
N LYS A 112 3.57 -7.50 9.98
CA LYS A 112 2.37 -8.02 10.64
C LYS A 112 1.84 -9.31 9.99
N VAL A 113 2.57 -9.90 9.03
CA VAL A 113 2.23 -11.22 8.49
C VAL A 113 2.62 -12.30 9.50
N LYS A 114 1.65 -13.08 9.96
CA LYS A 114 1.86 -14.17 10.93
C LYS A 114 2.13 -15.51 10.25
N ARG A 115 1.46 -15.79 9.13
CA ARG A 115 1.60 -17.05 8.40
C ARG A 115 1.26 -16.89 6.93
N ILE A 116 2.05 -17.51 6.06
CA ILE A 116 1.79 -17.64 4.63
C ILE A 116 1.33 -19.08 4.37
N THR A 117 0.14 -19.26 3.80
CA THR A 117 -0.41 -20.59 3.51
C THR A 117 -0.62 -20.74 2.00
N PRO A 118 0.10 -21.64 1.31
CA PRO A 118 -0.18 -21.95 -0.09
C PRO A 118 -1.53 -22.68 -0.19
N THR A 119 -2.27 -22.41 -1.25
CA THR A 119 -3.49 -23.13 -1.59
C THR A 119 -3.26 -24.09 -2.76
N LEU A 120 -4.15 -25.07 -2.91
CA LEU A 120 -4.15 -25.99 -4.05
C LEU A 120 -4.39 -25.28 -5.41
N SER A 121 -4.86 -24.03 -5.39
CA SER A 121 -5.21 -23.25 -6.59
C SER A 121 -4.14 -22.24 -7.01
N SER A 122 -2.88 -22.48 -6.63
CA SER A 122 -1.73 -21.60 -6.89
C SER A 122 -1.97 -20.17 -6.38
N LYS A 123 -2.59 -20.04 -5.20
CA LYS A 123 -2.74 -18.78 -4.48
C LYS A 123 -2.06 -18.89 -3.12
N PHE A 124 -1.87 -17.74 -2.48
CA PHE A 124 -1.45 -17.67 -1.09
C PHE A 124 -2.54 -17.00 -0.26
N ILE A 125 -2.77 -17.53 0.94
CA ILE A 125 -3.56 -16.91 1.98
C ILE A 125 -2.59 -16.44 3.06
N LEU A 126 -2.62 -15.15 3.37
CA LEU A 126 -1.86 -14.59 4.48
C LEU A 126 -2.76 -14.54 5.70
N THR A 127 -2.27 -15.05 6.82
CA THR A 127 -2.85 -14.77 8.13
C THR A 127 -2.07 -13.63 8.75
N MET A 128 -2.75 -12.54 9.06
CA MET A 128 -2.20 -11.35 9.70
C MET A 128 -2.09 -11.53 11.22
N SER A 129 -1.40 -10.61 11.89
CA SER A 129 -1.15 -10.66 13.35
C SER A 129 -2.44 -10.63 14.17
N ASN A 130 -3.49 -9.95 13.71
CA ASN A 130 -4.83 -9.97 14.32
C ASN A 130 -5.68 -11.20 13.94
N GLY A 131 -5.11 -12.17 13.23
CA GLY A 131 -5.81 -13.38 12.78
C GLY A 131 -6.62 -13.20 11.49
N LYS A 132 -6.74 -11.99 10.94
CA LYS A 132 -7.40 -11.78 9.65
C LYS A 132 -6.70 -12.56 8.55
N LYS A 133 -7.50 -13.11 7.63
CA LYS A 133 -7.00 -13.78 6.42
C LYS A 133 -7.23 -12.89 5.20
N VAL A 134 -6.22 -12.78 4.35
CA VAL A 134 -6.27 -12.04 3.09
C VAL A 134 -5.62 -12.85 1.97
N ASP A 135 -6.16 -12.75 0.77
CA ASP A 135 -5.73 -13.54 -0.38
C ASP A 135 -4.80 -12.74 -1.29
N VAL A 136 -3.69 -13.35 -1.69
CA VAL A 136 -2.82 -12.82 -2.75
C VAL A 136 -3.45 -13.15 -4.09
N THR A 137 -3.76 -12.14 -4.90
CA THR A 137 -4.35 -12.36 -6.23
C THR A 137 -3.29 -12.61 -7.29
N ARG A 138 -3.69 -13.25 -8.40
CA ARG A 138 -2.78 -13.67 -9.48
C ARG A 138 -1.88 -12.54 -9.99
N SER A 139 -2.44 -11.34 -10.16
CA SER A 139 -1.70 -10.17 -10.65
C SER A 139 -0.56 -9.72 -9.73
N TYR A 140 -0.60 -10.10 -8.44
CA TYR A 140 0.40 -9.73 -7.44
C TYR A 140 1.24 -10.94 -6.99
N TYR A 141 1.03 -12.11 -7.60
CA TYR A 141 1.65 -13.37 -7.18
C TYR A 141 3.18 -13.31 -7.22
N TYR A 142 3.76 -12.87 -8.33
CA TYR A 142 5.22 -12.81 -8.50
C TYR A 142 5.86 -11.75 -7.60
N ILE A 143 5.30 -10.54 -7.54
CA ILE A 143 5.78 -9.48 -6.64
C ILE A 143 5.76 -9.97 -5.18
N PHE A 144 4.71 -10.68 -4.78
CA PHE A 144 4.61 -11.28 -3.45
C PHE A 144 5.69 -12.34 -3.21
N LYS A 145 5.89 -13.26 -4.16
CA LYS A 145 6.92 -14.31 -4.08
C LYS A 145 8.32 -13.73 -3.93
N ASP A 146 8.68 -12.79 -4.80
CA ASP A 146 9.97 -12.10 -4.77
C ASP A 146 10.20 -11.41 -3.42
N TYR A 147 9.16 -10.76 -2.88
CA TYR A 147 9.27 -10.07 -1.60
C TYR A 147 9.53 -10.99 -0.42
N PHE A 148 8.89 -12.16 -0.39
CA PHE A 148 9.01 -13.13 0.71
C PHE A 148 10.04 -14.23 0.46
N GLY A 149 10.70 -14.24 -0.70
CA GLY A 149 11.75 -15.20 -1.05
C GLY A 149 11.25 -16.64 -1.16
N ILE A 150 10.00 -16.84 -1.60
CA ILE A 150 9.36 -18.16 -1.78
C ILE A 150 9.02 -18.42 -3.24
#